data_AF-A0A8H6A4I8-F1
#
_entry.id   AF-A0A8H6A4I8-F1
#
_cell.length_a   1.000
_cell.length_b   1.000
_cell.length_c   1.000
_cell.angle_alpha   90.00
_cell.angle_beta   90.00
_cell.angle_gamma   90.00
#
_symmetry.space_group_name_H-M   'P 1'
#
loop_
_entity.id
_entity.type
_entity.pdbx_description
1 polymer ?
#
loop_
_entity_poly.entity_id
_entity_poly.type
_entity_poly.pdbx_seq_one_letter_code
_entity_poly.pdbx_strand_id
1 'polypeptide(L)'
;MESRNHHFAGDKCEMLAIRMALLAPDSKTPAVFLPSITSTYAPLLECDYNLHKSNSTYFTDLDASRSYLLSYLCYDGLAKVDRELAAEGKKGMLAAIIGSVTTSFKKEIRIFQEYEVWSRIITWDRKWLYIVTHFVQKGSVKPAGYVAASSTRLGLKSSGGESKTGSTQPIIFATSVSKYVFKKGRLTIPPERLLRASGLLEHDDDNGVRGKDMDRSVDGHKSASDSTLPEHIELERLKGMVYAESWNRLDSLHEQLLKEDEISEGVLAIDHVGDISLPWRRSPTV
;
A
#
# COMPACT_ATOMS: atom_id res chain seq x y z
N MET A 1 -13.27 5.05 50.26
CA MET A 1 -14.03 5.09 49.00
C MET A 1 -13.02 5.10 47.87
N GLU A 2 -12.76 3.90 47.34
CA GLU A 2 -11.88 3.59 46.20
C GLU A 2 -12.26 4.45 44.98
N SER A 3 -11.33 5.18 44.34
CA SER A 3 -10.38 4.74 43.30
C SER A 3 -10.97 3.81 42.24
N ARG A 4 -11.16 4.35 41.02
CA ARG A 4 -10.99 3.71 39.69
C ARG A 4 -11.57 4.61 38.61
N ASN A 5 -10.73 5.32 37.86
CA ASN A 5 -11.10 5.82 36.52
C ASN A 5 -9.87 6.22 35.70
N HIS A 6 -8.97 5.27 35.46
CA HIS A 6 -7.99 5.35 34.38
C HIS A 6 -7.62 3.92 34.00
N HIS A 7 -8.21 3.34 32.96
CA HIS A 7 -7.66 2.18 32.20
C HIS A 7 -8.48 1.71 30.98
N PHE A 8 -9.46 2.46 30.44
CA PHE A 8 -10.38 1.92 29.41
C PHE A 8 -10.01 2.16 27.93
N ALA A 9 -8.92 2.87 27.62
CA ALA A 9 -8.52 3.18 26.24
C ALA A 9 -7.43 2.26 25.66
N GLY A 10 -6.70 1.52 26.51
CA GLY A 10 -5.65 0.57 26.09
C GLY A 10 -6.22 -0.74 25.54
N ASP A 11 -7.25 -1.28 26.21
CA ASP A 11 -7.78 -2.63 25.94
C ASP A 11 -8.41 -2.81 24.55
N LYS A 12 -8.96 -1.75 23.93
CA LYS A 12 -9.55 -1.86 22.59
C LYS A 12 -8.53 -1.93 21.46
N CYS A 13 -7.35 -1.31 21.65
CA CYS A 13 -6.24 -1.34 20.68
C CYS A 13 -5.56 -2.70 20.69
N GLU A 14 -5.31 -3.25 21.89
CA GLU A 14 -4.78 -4.60 22.06
C GLU A 14 -5.72 -5.63 21.44
N MET A 15 -7.04 -5.51 21.68
CA MET A 15 -8.04 -6.42 21.11
C MET A 15 -8.18 -6.35 19.57
N LEU A 16 -7.84 -5.24 18.93
CA LEU A 16 -7.85 -5.09 17.46
C LEU A 16 -6.59 -5.69 16.85
N ALA A 17 -5.41 -5.43 17.41
CA ALA A 17 -4.16 -6.07 17.02
C ALA A 17 -4.19 -7.59 17.28
N ILE A 18 -4.72 -8.02 18.43
CA ILE A 18 -4.97 -9.42 18.78
C ILE A 18 -6.00 -10.05 17.82
N ARG A 19 -7.03 -9.31 17.37
CA ARG A 19 -7.91 -9.77 16.29
C ARG A 19 -7.19 -9.90 14.95
N MET A 20 -6.25 -9.01 14.63
CA MET A 20 -5.47 -9.05 13.40
C MET A 20 -4.48 -10.23 13.38
N ALA A 21 -3.90 -10.58 14.53
CA ALA A 21 -3.02 -11.74 14.69
C ALA A 21 -3.78 -13.08 14.77
N LEU A 22 -4.94 -13.12 15.45
CA LEU A 22 -5.74 -14.35 15.62
C LEU A 22 -6.60 -14.72 14.41
N LEU A 23 -6.83 -13.81 13.47
CA LEU A 23 -7.70 -14.03 12.31
C LEU A 23 -6.94 -14.29 10.99
N ALA A 24 -5.61 -14.38 11.03
CA ALA A 24 -4.80 -14.85 9.92
C ALA A 24 -4.61 -16.38 10.04
N PRO A 25 -5.48 -17.21 9.44
CA PRO A 25 -5.18 -18.62 9.34
C PRO A 25 -4.00 -18.77 8.37
N ASP A 26 -2.86 -19.19 8.92
CA ASP A 26 -1.75 -19.81 8.20
C ASP A 26 -1.07 -19.04 7.05
N SER A 27 -1.40 -17.76 6.83
CA SER A 27 -0.69 -16.98 5.82
C SER A 27 0.61 -16.43 6.39
N LYS A 28 1.75 -16.98 5.95
CA LYS A 28 3.12 -16.46 6.14
C LYS A 28 3.34 -15.01 5.64
N THR A 29 2.27 -14.29 5.30
CA THR A 29 2.28 -13.00 4.64
C THR A 29 1.99 -11.89 5.66
N PRO A 30 2.90 -10.94 5.86
CA PRO A 30 2.69 -9.81 6.76
C PRO A 30 1.44 -9.03 6.42
N ALA A 31 0.69 -8.59 7.45
CA ALA A 31 -0.58 -7.88 7.29
C ALA A 31 -0.47 -6.63 6.40
N VAL A 32 0.69 -5.96 6.40
CA VAL A 32 0.98 -4.78 5.55
C VAL A 32 0.86 -5.06 4.05
N PHE A 33 1.10 -6.30 3.61
CA PHE A 33 1.08 -6.70 2.20
C PHE A 33 -0.21 -7.43 1.77
N LEU A 34 -1.16 -7.61 2.71
CA LEU A 34 -2.42 -8.28 2.40
C LEU A 34 -3.26 -7.45 1.42
N PRO A 35 -3.87 -8.09 0.41
CA PRO A 35 -4.72 -7.39 -0.52
C PRO A 35 -6.09 -7.08 0.09
N SER A 36 -6.60 -5.89 -0.20
CA SER A 36 -8.01 -5.52 -0.05
C SER A 36 -8.75 -5.80 -1.35
N ILE A 37 -9.87 -6.51 -1.27
CA ILE A 37 -10.71 -6.85 -2.42
C ILE A 37 -12.09 -6.22 -2.27
N THR A 38 -12.47 -5.48 -3.30
CA THR A 38 -13.82 -4.93 -3.49
C THR A 38 -14.43 -5.50 -4.77
N SER A 39 -15.67 -5.97 -4.69
CA SER A 39 -16.43 -6.38 -5.88
C SER A 39 -17.34 -5.25 -6.35
N THR A 40 -17.42 -5.04 -7.66
CA THR A 40 -18.29 -4.04 -8.30
C THR A 40 -18.67 -4.50 -9.71
N TYR A 41 -19.38 -3.68 -10.48
CA TYR A 41 -19.74 -3.93 -11.88
C TYR A 41 -19.67 -2.64 -12.70
N ALA A 42 -19.70 -2.74 -14.03
CA ALA A 42 -19.70 -1.57 -14.91
C ALA A 42 -21.14 -1.12 -15.23
N PRO A 43 -21.71 -0.11 -14.55
CA PRO A 43 -23.02 0.41 -14.92
C PRO A 43 -22.94 1.11 -16.28
N LEU A 44 -24.09 1.22 -16.95
CA LEU A 44 -24.19 1.84 -18.28
C LEU A 44 -23.60 3.26 -18.31
N LEU A 45 -23.80 4.05 -17.24
CA LEU A 45 -23.31 5.43 -17.15
C LEU A 45 -21.80 5.56 -16.95
N GLU A 46 -21.10 4.46 -16.70
CA GLU A 46 -19.65 4.43 -16.63
C GLU A 46 -18.99 3.94 -17.93
N CYS A 47 -19.80 3.60 -18.93
CA CYS A 47 -19.35 3.11 -20.22
C CYS A 47 -19.25 4.25 -21.25
N ASP A 48 -18.33 4.10 -22.20
CA ASP A 48 -18.14 5.05 -23.29
C ASP A 48 -18.95 4.68 -24.55
N TYR A 49 -18.73 5.41 -25.64
CA TYR A 49 -19.41 5.20 -26.92
C TYR A 49 -19.09 3.85 -27.57
N ASN A 50 -18.03 3.16 -27.13
CA ASN A 50 -17.68 1.83 -27.62
C ASN A 50 -18.37 0.70 -26.84
N LEU A 51 -19.23 1.02 -25.87
CA LEU A 51 -20.02 0.05 -25.11
C LEU A 51 -19.18 -0.83 -24.16
N HIS A 52 -18.11 -0.26 -23.61
CA HIS A 52 -17.36 -0.83 -22.50
C HIS A 52 -17.02 0.25 -21.49
N LYS A 53 -16.62 -0.16 -20.28
CA LYS A 53 -16.26 0.76 -19.20
C LYS A 53 -15.22 1.76 -19.71
N SER A 54 -15.53 3.04 -19.60
CA SER A 54 -14.65 4.13 -20.00
C SER A 54 -13.33 4.07 -19.23
N ASN A 55 -12.21 4.31 -19.91
CA ASN A 55 -10.89 4.33 -19.27
C ASN A 55 -10.82 5.30 -18.08
N SER A 56 -11.58 6.40 -18.10
CA SER A 56 -11.60 7.38 -17.01
C SER A 56 -12.34 6.87 -15.76
N THR A 57 -13.33 6.00 -15.90
CA THR A 57 -14.16 5.55 -14.76
C THR A 57 -13.48 4.43 -13.96
N TYR A 58 -12.37 3.87 -14.45
CA TYR A 58 -11.48 3.03 -13.63
C TYR A 58 -10.90 3.80 -12.46
N PHE A 59 -10.65 5.11 -12.61
CA PHE A 59 -10.06 5.92 -11.54
C PHE A 59 -11.03 6.12 -10.37
N THR A 60 -12.34 6.10 -10.61
CA THR A 60 -13.36 6.14 -9.55
C THR A 60 -13.27 4.92 -8.64
N ASP A 61 -13.21 3.71 -9.22
CA ASP A 61 -13.08 2.48 -8.42
C ASP A 61 -11.71 2.39 -7.74
N LEU A 62 -10.68 2.91 -8.42
CA LEU A 62 -9.33 2.99 -7.88
C LEU A 62 -9.28 3.90 -6.64
N ASP A 63 -9.94 5.07 -6.67
CA ASP A 63 -10.06 5.96 -5.51
C ASP A 63 -10.75 5.28 -4.33
N ALA A 64 -11.88 4.61 -4.58
CA ALA A 64 -12.60 3.87 -3.56
C ALA A 64 -11.77 2.72 -2.97
N SER A 65 -11.21 1.85 -3.82
CA SER A 65 -10.44 0.67 -3.39
C SER A 65 -9.23 1.03 -2.54
N ARG A 66 -8.49 2.08 -2.93
CA ARG A 66 -7.31 2.56 -2.18
C ARG A 66 -7.72 3.22 -0.86
N SER A 67 -8.83 3.95 -0.84
CA SER A 67 -9.37 4.53 0.39
C SER A 67 -9.78 3.46 1.40
N TYR A 68 -10.40 2.36 0.94
CA TYR A 68 -10.69 1.22 1.81
C TYR A 68 -9.42 0.56 2.36
N LEU A 69 -8.42 0.32 1.50
CA LEU A 69 -7.14 -0.27 1.93
C LEU A 69 -6.42 0.59 2.98
N LEU A 70 -6.26 1.89 2.71
CA LEU A 70 -5.58 2.82 3.61
C LEU A 70 -6.37 3.03 4.90
N SER A 71 -7.70 3.08 4.84
CA SER A 71 -8.53 3.17 6.05
C SER A 71 -8.39 1.90 6.90
N TYR A 72 -8.31 0.73 6.27
CA TYR A 72 -8.14 -0.52 7.01
C TYR A 72 -6.76 -0.64 7.67
N LEU A 73 -5.69 -0.38 6.91
CA LEU A 73 -4.32 -0.60 7.38
C LEU A 73 -3.79 0.57 8.21
N CYS A 74 -4.10 1.81 7.82
CA CYS A 74 -3.43 2.99 8.35
C CYS A 74 -4.27 3.79 9.35
N TYR A 75 -5.57 3.53 9.54
CA TYR A 75 -6.43 4.39 10.38
C TYR A 75 -5.90 4.57 11.80
N ASP A 76 -5.53 3.48 12.47
CA ASP A 76 -5.00 3.55 13.84
C ASP A 76 -3.68 4.31 13.92
N GLY A 77 -2.76 4.04 12.97
CA GLY A 77 -1.50 4.77 12.86
C GLY A 77 -1.69 6.25 12.55
N LEU A 78 -2.61 6.60 11.65
CA LEU A 78 -2.98 7.98 11.32
C LEU A 78 -3.51 8.70 12.57
N ALA A 79 -4.41 8.09 13.34
CA ALA A 79 -4.98 8.68 14.54
C ALA A 79 -3.97 8.83 15.70
N LYS A 80 -3.02 7.89 15.84
CA LYS A 80 -1.93 8.00 16.83
C LYS A 80 -0.95 9.11 16.45
N VAL A 81 -0.42 9.06 15.23
CA VAL A 81 0.56 10.04 14.72
C VAL A 81 -0.04 11.45 14.65
N ASP A 82 -1.33 11.58 14.30
CA ASP A 82 -1.99 12.88 14.30
C ASP A 82 -2.01 13.53 15.69
N ARG A 83 -2.34 12.73 16.73
CA ARG A 83 -2.34 13.16 18.13
C ARG A 83 -0.94 13.52 18.64
N GLU A 84 0.06 12.68 18.36
CA GLU A 84 1.46 12.96 18.71
C GLU A 84 1.94 14.28 18.11
N LEU A 85 1.76 14.44 16.79
CA LEU A 85 2.18 15.65 16.10
C LEU A 85 1.39 16.88 16.55
N ALA A 86 0.12 16.72 16.92
CA ALA A 86 -0.67 17.81 17.51
C ALA A 86 -0.13 18.22 18.88
N ALA A 87 0.29 17.26 19.72
CA ALA A 87 0.93 17.52 21.00
C ALA A 87 2.30 18.21 20.85
N GLU A 88 3.04 17.90 19.78
CA GLU A 88 4.27 18.62 19.38
C GLU A 88 4.00 20.03 18.78
N GLY A 89 2.74 20.48 18.74
CA GLY A 89 2.34 21.79 18.23
C GLY A 89 2.30 21.88 16.70
N LYS A 90 2.39 20.77 15.97
CA LYS A 90 2.23 20.76 14.50
C LYS A 90 0.76 20.93 14.14
N LYS A 91 0.46 21.91 13.28
CA LYS A 91 -0.89 22.25 12.83
C LYS A 91 -1.18 21.67 11.45
N GLY A 92 -2.47 21.51 11.14
CA GLY A 92 -2.96 21.07 9.84
C GLY A 92 -3.55 19.67 9.87
N MET A 93 -4.40 19.38 8.88
CA MET A 93 -5.02 18.06 8.70
C MET A 93 -3.95 17.05 8.29
N LEU A 94 -4.00 15.87 8.90
CA LEU A 94 -3.22 14.72 8.48
C LEU A 94 -3.99 13.97 7.38
N ALA A 95 -3.39 13.87 6.19
CA ALA A 95 -4.02 13.24 5.04
C ALA A 95 -3.02 12.44 4.18
N ALA A 96 -3.52 11.39 3.54
CA ALA A 96 -2.84 10.68 2.46
C ALA A 96 -3.15 11.40 1.13
N ILE A 97 -2.13 11.93 0.48
CA ILE A 97 -2.25 12.71 -0.76
C ILE A 97 -1.68 11.91 -1.92
N ILE A 98 -2.41 11.82 -3.01
CA ILE A 98 -1.96 11.15 -4.23
C ILE A 98 -0.93 12.04 -4.93
N GLY A 99 0.24 11.49 -5.24
CA GLY A 99 1.28 12.17 -6.02
C GLY A 99 1.28 11.79 -7.49
N SER A 100 0.96 10.53 -7.81
CA SER A 100 0.91 10.03 -9.19
C SER A 100 0.07 8.76 -9.27
N VAL A 101 -0.55 8.53 -10.42
CA VAL A 101 -1.27 7.31 -10.76
C VAL A 101 -0.93 6.94 -12.20
N THR A 102 -0.64 5.67 -12.45
CA THR A 102 -0.47 5.14 -13.80
C THR A 102 -1.31 3.89 -13.95
N THR A 103 -2.07 3.81 -15.03
CA THR A 103 -2.95 2.66 -15.31
C THR A 103 -2.63 2.10 -16.69
N SER A 104 -2.43 0.78 -16.77
CA SER A 104 -2.32 0.02 -18.00
C SER A 104 -3.60 -0.79 -18.20
N PHE A 105 -4.27 -0.57 -19.34
CA PHE A 105 -5.48 -1.29 -19.74
C PHE A 105 -5.10 -2.47 -20.63
N LYS A 106 -5.54 -3.68 -20.27
CA LYS A 106 -5.20 -4.95 -20.94
C LYS A 106 -6.39 -5.55 -21.67
N LYS A 107 -7.58 -5.49 -21.05
CA LYS A 107 -8.82 -6.05 -21.60
C LYS A 107 -10.01 -5.19 -21.18
N GLU A 108 -10.96 -5.03 -22.08
CA GLU A 108 -12.20 -4.30 -21.82
C GLU A 108 -13.08 -4.97 -20.76
N ILE A 109 -13.83 -4.15 -20.02
CA ILE A 109 -14.92 -4.57 -19.14
C ILE A 109 -16.22 -4.19 -19.83
N ARG A 110 -17.06 -5.17 -20.15
CA ARG A 110 -18.34 -4.95 -20.85
C ARG A 110 -19.37 -4.29 -19.94
N ILE A 111 -20.38 -3.68 -20.55
CA ILE A 111 -21.54 -3.14 -19.81
C ILE A 111 -22.15 -4.24 -18.92
N PHE A 112 -22.44 -3.88 -17.68
CA PHE A 112 -22.98 -4.72 -16.61
C PHE A 112 -22.08 -5.90 -16.19
N GLN A 113 -20.86 -5.98 -16.70
CA GLN A 113 -19.93 -7.03 -16.29
C GLN A 113 -19.46 -6.77 -14.85
N GLU A 114 -19.57 -7.80 -14.01
CA GLU A 114 -19.00 -7.79 -12.67
C GLU A 114 -17.49 -8.04 -12.70
N TYR A 115 -16.77 -7.37 -11.82
CA TYR A 115 -15.33 -7.52 -11.64
C TYR A 115 -14.94 -7.23 -10.19
N GLU A 116 -13.69 -7.52 -9.86
CA GLU A 116 -13.10 -7.25 -8.56
C GLU A 116 -11.92 -6.28 -8.72
N VAL A 117 -11.73 -5.45 -7.71
CA VAL A 117 -10.62 -4.50 -7.63
C VAL A 117 -9.77 -4.87 -6.43
N TRP A 118 -8.56 -5.33 -6.72
CA TRP A 118 -7.63 -5.88 -5.75
C TRP A 118 -6.52 -4.87 -5.51
N SER A 119 -6.50 -4.23 -4.34
CA SER A 119 -5.49 -3.22 -3.99
C SER A 119 -4.59 -3.71 -2.87
N ARG A 120 -3.27 -3.54 -2.99
CA ARG A 120 -2.31 -3.86 -1.92
C ARG A 120 -1.12 -2.90 -1.93
N ILE A 121 -0.53 -2.68 -0.75
CA ILE A 121 0.76 -1.98 -0.66
C ILE A 121 1.82 -2.88 -1.31
N ILE A 122 2.63 -2.31 -2.21
CA ILE A 122 3.77 -3.03 -2.80
C ILE A 122 5.08 -2.70 -2.11
N THR A 123 5.27 -1.43 -1.72
CA THR A 123 6.49 -0.95 -1.08
C THR A 123 6.30 0.48 -0.55
N TRP A 124 7.29 0.98 0.17
CA TRP A 124 7.41 2.37 0.57
C TRP A 124 8.89 2.78 0.65
N ASP A 125 9.13 4.08 0.47
CA ASP A 125 10.40 4.74 0.76
C ASP A 125 10.22 5.76 1.92
N ARG A 126 11.16 6.72 2.05
CA ARG A 126 11.12 7.75 3.10
C ARG A 126 9.98 8.77 2.94
N LYS A 127 9.39 8.90 1.76
CA LYS A 127 8.39 9.90 1.39
C LYS A 127 7.11 9.28 0.82
N TRP A 128 7.23 8.25 -0.02
CA TRP A 128 6.18 7.69 -0.84
C TRP A 128 5.79 6.28 -0.39
N LEU A 129 4.49 6.03 -0.33
CA LEU A 129 3.87 4.71 -0.26
C LEU A 129 3.35 4.33 -1.63
N TYR A 130 3.63 3.12 -2.09
CA TYR A 130 3.23 2.63 -3.40
C TYR A 130 2.17 1.55 -3.25
N ILE A 131 1.02 1.73 -3.91
CA ILE A 131 -0.08 0.77 -3.94
C ILE A 131 -0.25 0.27 -5.38
N VAL A 132 -0.31 -1.05 -5.55
CA VAL A 132 -0.75 -1.66 -6.81
C VAL A 132 -2.22 -2.03 -6.70
N THR A 133 -2.95 -1.81 -7.78
CA THR A 133 -4.35 -2.18 -7.92
C THR A 133 -4.57 -2.96 -9.21
N HIS A 134 -5.18 -4.13 -9.12
CA HIS A 134 -5.56 -4.94 -10.28
C HIS A 134 -7.09 -4.98 -10.42
N PHE A 135 -7.56 -4.79 -11.65
CA PHE A 135 -8.95 -5.03 -12.03
C PHE A 135 -9.03 -6.45 -12.57
N VAL A 136 -9.74 -7.32 -11.86
CA VAL A 136 -9.72 -8.77 -12.05
C VAL A 136 -11.12 -9.27 -12.38
N GLN A 137 -11.22 -10.25 -13.29
CA GLN A 137 -12.48 -10.94 -13.51
C GLN A 137 -12.93 -11.66 -12.24
N LYS A 138 -14.15 -11.33 -11.79
CA LYS A 138 -14.76 -11.90 -10.59
C LYS A 138 -14.77 -13.42 -10.67
N GLY A 139 -14.27 -14.08 -9.62
CA GLY A 139 -14.21 -15.54 -9.53
C GLY A 139 -13.13 -16.21 -10.38
N SER A 140 -12.26 -15.48 -11.09
CA SER A 140 -11.17 -16.10 -11.87
C SER A 140 -10.06 -16.68 -10.99
N VAL A 141 -9.78 -16.08 -9.83
CA VAL A 141 -8.82 -16.55 -8.83
C VAL A 141 -9.37 -16.25 -7.43
N LYS A 142 -9.02 -17.09 -6.45
CA LYS A 142 -9.24 -16.82 -5.02
C LYS A 142 -7.88 -16.66 -4.34
N PRO A 143 -7.61 -15.53 -3.65
CA PRO A 143 -6.37 -15.36 -2.91
C PRO A 143 -6.39 -16.20 -1.62
N ALA A 144 -5.22 -16.65 -1.16
CA ALA A 144 -5.09 -17.43 0.07
C ALA A 144 -5.59 -16.67 1.32
N GLY A 145 -5.41 -15.35 1.35
CA GLY A 145 -5.92 -14.46 2.40
C GLY A 145 -6.11 -13.05 1.86
N TYR A 146 -7.18 -12.38 2.28
CA TYR A 146 -7.50 -11.03 1.84
C TYR A 146 -8.44 -10.31 2.79
N VAL A 147 -8.39 -8.98 2.75
CA VAL A 147 -9.34 -8.12 3.47
C VAL A 147 -10.52 -7.87 2.54
N ALA A 148 -11.71 -8.29 2.96
CA ALA A 148 -12.92 -8.00 2.22
C ALA A 148 -13.54 -6.70 2.73
N ALA A 149 -13.59 -5.68 1.86
CA ALA A 149 -14.34 -4.48 2.13
C ALA A 149 -15.81 -4.71 1.74
N SER A 150 -16.69 -4.85 2.74
CA SER A 150 -18.13 -4.76 2.56
C SER A 150 -18.60 -3.38 3.02
N SER A 151 -19.64 -2.85 2.39
CA SER A 151 -20.19 -1.48 2.54
C SER A 151 -20.52 -1.05 3.98
N THR A 152 -20.41 -1.94 4.96
CA THR A 152 -20.62 -1.61 6.38
C THR A 152 -19.60 -2.27 7.33
N ARG A 153 -18.73 -3.17 6.85
CA ARG A 153 -17.77 -3.91 7.70
C ARG A 153 -16.54 -4.33 6.88
N LEU A 154 -15.36 -4.05 7.43
CA LEU A 154 -14.09 -4.63 6.97
C LEU A 154 -13.86 -5.92 7.76
N GLY A 155 -13.68 -7.03 7.04
CA GLY A 155 -13.45 -8.34 7.65
C GLY A 155 -12.31 -9.06 6.94
N LEU A 156 -11.39 -9.62 7.73
CA LEU A 156 -10.38 -10.53 7.22
C LEU A 156 -11.07 -11.83 6.80
N LYS A 157 -10.87 -12.23 5.54
CA LYS A 157 -11.38 -13.49 5.01
C LYS A 157 -10.20 -14.37 4.61
N SER A 158 -10.26 -15.62 5.04
CA SER A 158 -9.43 -16.69 4.50
C SER A 158 -10.28 -17.61 3.66
N SER A 159 -9.75 -18.00 2.51
CA SER A 159 -10.38 -19.03 1.68
C SER A 159 -9.97 -20.42 2.19
N GLY A 160 -10.69 -20.94 3.19
CA GLY A 160 -10.51 -22.31 3.68
C GLY A 160 -11.07 -23.41 2.77
N GLY A 161 -11.03 -23.24 1.45
CA GLY A 161 -11.57 -24.20 0.49
C GLY A 161 -10.52 -24.60 -0.53
N GLU A 162 -10.43 -25.91 -0.83
CA GLU A 162 -9.55 -26.46 -1.85
C GLU A 162 -9.59 -25.61 -3.12
N SER A 163 -8.40 -25.11 -3.48
CA SER A 163 -8.13 -24.60 -4.82
C SER A 163 -8.64 -25.65 -5.81
N LYS A 164 -9.73 -25.36 -6.53
CA LYS A 164 -9.99 -26.10 -7.76
C LYS A 164 -8.78 -25.83 -8.64
N THR A 165 -7.92 -26.83 -8.71
CA THR A 165 -6.69 -26.94 -9.51
C THR A 165 -7.05 -26.92 -10.99
N GLY A 166 -7.59 -25.80 -11.46
CA GLY A 166 -7.44 -25.36 -12.83
C GLY A 166 -6.36 -24.27 -12.79
N SER A 167 -5.24 -24.51 -13.45
CA SER A 167 -4.12 -23.58 -13.63
C SER A 167 -4.51 -22.37 -14.50
N THR A 168 -5.61 -21.70 -14.16
CA THR A 168 -6.10 -20.57 -14.92
C THR A 168 -5.51 -19.31 -14.30
N GLN A 169 -4.60 -18.67 -15.02
CA GLN A 169 -4.06 -17.37 -14.65
C GLN A 169 -5.22 -16.37 -14.41
N PRO A 170 -5.09 -15.43 -13.45
CA PRO A 170 -6.13 -14.42 -13.24
C PRO A 170 -6.35 -13.62 -14.52
N ILE A 171 -7.61 -13.40 -14.88
CA ILE A 171 -7.95 -12.55 -16.02
C ILE A 171 -7.93 -11.10 -15.52
N ILE A 172 -6.91 -10.36 -15.94
CA ILE A 172 -6.68 -8.96 -15.53
C ILE A 172 -7.16 -8.02 -16.64
N PHE A 173 -8.13 -7.16 -16.32
CA PHE A 173 -8.61 -6.10 -17.20
C PHE A 173 -7.66 -4.91 -17.23
N ALA A 174 -7.18 -4.48 -16.07
CA ALA A 174 -6.28 -3.36 -15.94
C ALA A 174 -5.37 -3.51 -14.71
N THR A 175 -4.24 -2.82 -14.73
CA THR A 175 -3.31 -2.72 -13.60
C THR A 175 -2.94 -1.27 -13.39
N SER A 176 -3.04 -0.81 -12.16
CA SER A 176 -2.71 0.56 -11.76
C SER A 176 -1.69 0.57 -10.64
N VAL A 177 -0.81 1.57 -10.64
CA VAL A 177 0.12 1.86 -9.55
C VAL A 177 -0.09 3.29 -9.09
N SER A 178 -0.18 3.48 -7.79
CA SER A 178 -0.45 4.76 -7.15
C SER A 178 0.66 5.13 -6.16
N LYS A 179 1.13 6.38 -6.22
CA LYS A 179 2.08 6.96 -5.25
C LYS A 179 1.33 7.85 -4.26
N TYR A 180 1.53 7.63 -2.97
CA TYR A 180 0.94 8.41 -1.89
C TYR A 180 2.00 9.04 -0.99
N VAL A 181 1.79 10.30 -0.62
CA VAL A 181 2.55 10.99 0.40
C VAL A 181 1.63 11.31 1.57
N PHE A 182 2.08 11.05 2.79
CA PHE A 182 1.35 11.45 3.99
C PHE A 182 1.81 12.83 4.43
N LYS A 183 0.85 13.73 4.69
CA LYS A 183 1.14 15.10 5.10
C LYS A 183 0.31 15.51 6.29
N LYS A 184 0.92 16.23 7.24
CA LYS A 184 0.22 17.04 8.26
C LYS A 184 0.49 18.52 7.95
N GLY A 185 -0.47 19.17 7.30
CA GLY A 185 -0.23 20.48 6.69
C GLY A 185 0.89 20.42 5.65
N ARG A 186 2.01 21.14 5.89
CA ARG A 186 3.20 21.12 5.03
C ARG A 186 4.23 20.07 5.42
N LEU A 187 4.11 19.46 6.60
CA LEU A 187 5.03 18.44 7.08
C LEU A 187 4.76 17.13 6.34
N THR A 188 5.78 16.57 5.69
CA THR A 188 5.73 15.23 5.12
C THR A 188 6.05 14.21 6.20
N ILE A 189 5.23 13.16 6.29
CA ILE A 189 5.36 12.08 7.25
C ILE A 189 5.83 10.83 6.50
N PRO A 190 6.93 10.19 6.92
CA PRO A 190 7.37 8.94 6.32
C PRO A 190 6.30 7.85 6.46
N PRO A 191 5.98 7.10 5.38
CA PRO A 191 5.01 5.99 5.44
C PRO A 191 5.30 4.98 6.56
N GLU A 192 6.57 4.65 6.77
CA GLU A 192 7.00 3.71 7.81
C GLU A 192 6.56 4.12 9.21
N ARG A 193 6.54 5.43 9.53
CA ARG A 193 6.04 5.92 10.84
C ARG A 193 4.58 5.55 11.05
N LEU A 194 3.76 5.68 10.01
CA LEU A 194 2.33 5.36 10.08
C LEU A 194 2.10 3.86 10.13
N LEU A 195 2.82 3.09 9.31
CA LEU A 195 2.72 1.64 9.31
C LEU A 195 3.16 1.04 10.66
N ARG A 196 4.22 1.56 11.26
CA ARG A 196 4.67 1.17 12.61
C ARG A 196 3.64 1.55 13.66
N ALA A 197 3.11 2.78 13.63
CA ALA A 197 2.07 3.20 14.58
C ALA A 197 0.77 2.39 14.46
N SER A 198 0.48 1.86 13.26
CA SER A 198 -0.60 0.90 13.01
C SER A 198 -0.31 -0.53 13.49
N GLY A 199 0.87 -0.82 14.04
CA GLY A 199 1.25 -2.17 14.47
C GLY A 199 1.54 -3.14 13.33
N LEU A 200 1.80 -2.64 12.11
CA LEU A 200 1.99 -3.48 10.92
C LEU A 200 3.44 -3.91 10.68
N LEU A 201 4.38 -3.38 11.46
CA LEU A 201 5.84 -3.56 11.27
C LEU A 201 6.54 -4.12 12.51
N GLU A 202 5.79 -4.53 13.53
CA GLU A 202 6.35 -5.07 14.78
C GLU A 202 6.66 -6.57 14.65
N HIS A 203 7.57 -7.07 15.49
CA HIS A 203 8.03 -8.46 15.48
C HIS A 203 7.05 -9.33 16.29
N ASP A 204 6.69 -10.51 15.80
CA ASP A 204 5.77 -11.45 16.48
C ASP A 204 6.35 -12.09 17.78
N ASP A 205 7.43 -11.54 18.36
CA ASP A 205 8.21 -12.20 19.42
C ASP A 205 7.70 -11.95 20.86
N ASP A 206 6.62 -11.19 21.08
CA ASP A 206 6.07 -10.98 22.44
C ASP A 206 4.77 -11.76 22.69
N ASN A 207 4.74 -13.03 22.29
CA ASN A 207 3.77 -14.00 22.79
C ASN A 207 4.49 -15.06 23.64
N GLY A 208 4.96 -14.66 24.82
CA GLY A 208 5.70 -15.53 25.74
C GLY A 208 5.75 -15.05 27.18
N VAL A 209 4.65 -15.21 27.92
CA VAL A 209 4.61 -15.32 29.39
C VAL A 209 5.11 -14.08 30.18
N ARG A 210 4.23 -13.09 30.42
CA ARG A 210 4.39 -12.18 31.58
C ARG A 210 3.98 -12.91 32.86
N GLY A 211 4.92 -13.69 33.38
CA GLY A 211 4.95 -14.09 34.78
C GLY A 211 5.16 -12.86 35.67
N LYS A 212 4.46 -12.86 36.81
CA LYS A 212 4.46 -11.87 37.87
C LYS A 212 5.86 -11.50 38.41
N ASP A 213 5.97 -10.21 38.77
CA ASP A 213 6.76 -9.60 39.85
C ASP A 213 8.30 -9.76 39.84
N MET A 214 9.03 -8.66 39.53
CA MET A 214 9.82 -7.92 40.54
C MET A 214 10.51 -6.66 39.97
N ASP A 215 10.51 -5.65 40.81
CA ASP A 215 11.10 -4.32 40.79
C ASP A 215 12.58 -4.24 40.32
N ARG A 216 12.88 -3.26 39.46
CA ARG A 216 14.14 -2.49 39.46
C ARG A 216 14.11 -1.31 38.50
N SER A 217 14.17 -0.12 39.09
CA SER A 217 14.42 1.19 38.49
C SER A 217 15.70 1.22 37.64
N VAL A 218 15.61 1.64 36.38
CA VAL A 218 16.74 2.25 35.64
C VAL A 218 16.18 3.30 34.68
N ASP A 219 16.55 4.55 34.94
CA ASP A 219 16.41 5.69 34.04
C ASP A 219 17.10 5.40 32.70
N GLY A 220 16.35 5.59 31.61
CA GLY A 220 16.89 5.47 30.26
C GLY A 220 15.95 6.10 29.26
N HIS A 221 16.19 7.38 28.96
CA HIS A 221 15.73 8.01 27.72
C HIS A 221 16.22 7.16 26.52
N LYS A 222 15.37 6.28 26.00
CA LYS A 222 15.56 5.66 24.69
C LYS A 222 14.85 6.52 23.65
N SER A 223 15.63 7.35 22.98
CA SER A 223 15.27 8.00 21.74
C SER A 223 14.79 6.97 20.71
N ALA A 224 13.61 7.19 20.15
CA ALA A 224 12.94 6.36 19.16
C ALA A 224 13.59 6.47 17.75
N SER A 225 14.87 6.14 17.64
CA SER A 225 15.58 6.03 16.37
C SER A 225 16.35 4.72 16.36
N ASP A 226 16.11 3.91 15.33
CA ASP A 226 16.78 2.65 15.00
C ASP A 226 16.13 1.36 15.54
N SER A 227 14.86 1.14 15.18
CA SER A 227 14.30 -0.22 15.14
C SER A 227 14.30 -0.74 13.71
N THR A 228 15.22 -1.66 13.43
CA THR A 228 15.34 -2.39 12.16
C THR A 228 14.04 -3.14 11.86
N LEU A 229 13.55 -3.01 10.62
CA LEU A 229 12.36 -3.75 10.15
C LEU A 229 12.59 -5.27 10.23
N PRO A 230 11.55 -6.08 10.51
CA PRO A 230 11.66 -7.53 10.39
C PRO A 230 12.16 -7.94 9.00
N GLU A 231 13.12 -8.86 8.93
CA GLU A 231 13.86 -9.21 7.70
C GLU A 231 12.92 -9.59 6.55
N HIS A 232 11.88 -10.38 6.83
CA HIS A 232 10.92 -10.83 5.83
C HIS A 232 10.05 -9.67 5.28
N ILE A 233 9.75 -8.65 6.08
CA ILE A 233 9.04 -7.44 5.64
C ILE A 233 9.96 -6.59 4.77
N GLU A 234 11.21 -6.41 5.19
CA GLU A 234 12.20 -5.63 4.45
C GLU A 234 12.50 -6.26 3.08
N LEU A 235 12.64 -7.58 3.03
CA LEU A 235 12.85 -8.31 1.79
C LEU A 235 11.70 -8.13 0.80
N GLU A 236 10.44 -8.21 1.25
CA GLU A 236 9.27 -7.94 0.40
C GLU A 236 9.17 -6.46 0.00
N ARG A 237 9.50 -5.53 0.91
CA ARG A 237 9.57 -4.09 0.61
C ARG A 237 10.58 -3.80 -0.50
N LEU A 238 11.77 -4.37 -0.42
CA LEU A 238 12.84 -4.20 -1.41
C LEU A 238 12.47 -4.81 -2.77
N LYS A 239 11.79 -5.97 -2.80
CA LYS A 239 11.24 -6.52 -4.05
C LYS A 239 10.26 -5.56 -4.72
N GLY A 240 9.36 -4.95 -3.93
CA GLY A 240 8.44 -3.95 -4.44
C GLY A 240 9.13 -2.66 -4.92
N MET A 241 10.29 -2.31 -4.35
CA MET A 241 11.07 -1.13 -4.72
C MET A 241 11.57 -1.18 -6.15
N VAL A 242 11.90 -2.36 -6.66
CA VAL A 242 12.29 -2.55 -8.08
C VAL A 242 11.24 -2.01 -9.04
N TYR A 243 9.96 -2.23 -8.72
CA TYR A 243 8.87 -1.66 -9.51
C TYR A 243 8.78 -0.16 -9.29
N ALA A 244 8.77 0.32 -8.04
CA ALA A 244 8.67 1.74 -7.72
C ALA A 244 9.76 2.61 -8.39
N GLU A 245 10.98 2.11 -8.48
CA GLU A 245 12.10 2.78 -9.15
C GLU A 245 11.82 3.07 -10.63
N SER A 246 11.16 2.14 -11.33
CA SER A 246 10.80 2.34 -12.74
C SER A 246 9.91 3.58 -12.93
N TRP A 247 9.01 3.84 -11.99
CA TRP A 247 8.18 5.05 -11.99
C TRP A 247 8.92 6.30 -11.51
N ASN A 248 9.89 6.16 -10.60
CA ASN A 248 10.69 7.30 -10.18
C ASN A 248 11.57 7.80 -11.34
N ARG A 249 12.05 6.89 -12.20
CA ARG A 249 12.74 7.23 -13.46
C ARG A 249 11.81 7.89 -14.50
N LEU A 250 10.53 7.53 -14.53
CA LEU A 250 9.58 8.21 -15.40
C LEU A 250 9.35 9.66 -14.94
N ASP A 251 9.24 9.88 -13.62
CA ASP A 251 9.04 11.22 -13.06
C ASP A 251 10.22 12.17 -13.32
N SER A 252 11.45 11.67 -13.47
CA SER A 252 12.61 12.51 -13.83
C SER A 252 12.53 13.08 -15.25
N LEU A 253 11.67 12.53 -16.13
CA LEU A 253 11.44 13.10 -17.46
C LEU A 253 10.79 14.49 -17.39
N HIS A 254 10.13 14.85 -16.29
CA HIS A 254 9.58 16.21 -16.13
C HIS A 254 10.68 17.29 -16.18
N GLU A 255 11.90 16.96 -15.77
CA GLU A 255 13.04 17.88 -15.79
C GLU A 255 13.67 18.00 -17.18
N GLN A 256 13.26 17.15 -18.13
CA GLN A 256 13.84 17.06 -19.48
C GLN A 256 13.03 17.82 -20.53
N LEU A 257 11.93 18.46 -20.16
CA LEU A 257 11.11 19.25 -21.08
C LEU A 257 11.81 20.56 -21.47
N LEU A 258 12.14 20.75 -22.77
CA LEU A 258 12.67 22.01 -23.34
C LEU A 258 14.06 22.41 -22.81
N LYS A 259 15.00 21.46 -22.74
CA LYS A 259 16.41 21.79 -22.44
C LYS A 259 17.09 22.44 -23.65
N GLU A 260 18.08 23.30 -23.39
CA GLU A 260 18.79 24.08 -24.42
C GLU A 260 19.54 23.18 -25.44
N ASP A 261 19.93 21.97 -25.04
CA ASP A 261 20.68 21.00 -25.85
C ASP A 261 19.85 19.77 -26.29
N GLU A 262 18.62 19.98 -26.75
CA GLU A 262 17.75 18.88 -27.23
C GLU A 262 18.24 18.22 -28.54
N ILE A 263 19.22 18.79 -29.24
CA ILE A 263 19.73 18.26 -30.51
C ILE A 263 21.01 17.44 -30.26
N SER A 264 20.90 16.12 -30.38
CA SER A 264 22.04 15.20 -30.35
C SER A 264 22.12 14.46 -31.69
N GLU A 265 23.26 14.56 -32.39
CA GLU A 265 23.46 13.94 -33.72
C GLU A 265 22.38 14.30 -34.76
N GLY A 266 21.78 15.49 -34.66
CA GLY A 266 20.71 15.94 -35.54
C GLY A 266 19.31 15.38 -35.21
N VAL A 267 19.19 14.62 -34.11
CA VAL A 267 17.93 14.11 -33.58
C VAL A 267 17.53 14.90 -32.34
N LEU A 268 16.25 15.24 -32.23
CA LEU A 268 15.67 15.75 -31.00
C LEU A 268 15.65 14.62 -29.96
N ALA A 269 16.65 14.58 -29.08
CA ALA A 269 16.88 13.48 -28.15
C ALA A 269 16.35 13.82 -26.76
N ILE A 270 15.57 12.89 -26.19
CA ILE A 270 15.25 12.88 -24.77
C ILE A 270 16.42 12.21 -24.06
N ASP A 271 17.19 13.01 -23.33
CA ASP A 271 18.43 12.59 -22.67
C ASP A 271 19.53 12.18 -23.68
N HIS A 272 20.79 12.48 -23.38
CA HIS A 272 21.87 11.95 -24.22
C HIS A 272 21.94 10.44 -23.96
N VAL A 273 21.80 9.64 -25.02
CA VAL A 273 21.79 8.15 -24.97
C VAL A 273 23.06 7.56 -24.32
N GLY A 274 24.09 8.38 -24.04
CA GLY A 274 25.29 8.02 -23.29
C GLY A 274 25.09 7.82 -21.78
N ASP A 275 24.09 8.45 -21.14
CA ASP A 275 23.90 8.40 -19.67
C ASP A 275 22.88 7.35 -19.22
N ILE A 276 22.04 6.86 -20.14
CA ILE A 276 21.20 5.69 -19.88
C ILE A 276 22.09 4.46 -20.00
N SER A 277 22.65 3.98 -18.90
CA SER A 277 23.32 2.68 -18.84
C SER A 277 22.30 1.58 -19.17
N LEU A 278 22.13 1.27 -20.45
CA LEU A 278 21.30 0.17 -20.91
C LEU A 278 21.94 -1.13 -20.39
N PRO A 279 21.22 -1.95 -19.58
CA PRO A 279 21.79 -3.15 -18.96
C PRO A 279 22.21 -4.24 -19.97
N TRP A 280 22.01 -4.01 -21.27
CA TRP A 280 22.29 -4.94 -22.35
C TRP A 280 23.51 -4.56 -23.21
N ARG A 281 24.12 -3.38 -23.03
CA ARG A 281 25.40 -3.07 -23.67
C ARG A 281 26.51 -3.81 -22.93
N ARG A 282 26.69 -5.09 -23.26
CA ARG A 282 28.00 -5.73 -23.13
C ARG A 282 28.95 -4.99 -24.06
N SER A 283 30.05 -4.49 -23.50
CA SER A 283 31.17 -3.94 -24.25
C SER A 283 31.57 -4.91 -25.36
N PRO A 284 31.81 -4.45 -26.61
CA PRO A 284 32.52 -5.27 -27.56
C PRO A 284 33.93 -5.45 -26.99
N THR A 285 34.30 -6.70 -26.76
CA THR A 285 35.69 -7.11 -26.56
C THR A 285 36.53 -6.68 -27.77
N VAL A 286 37.47 -5.76 -27.57
CA VAL A 286 38.82 -5.79 -28.15
C VAL A 286 39.78 -5.19 -27.14
#